data_AF-A0A7J4XN62-F1
#
_entry.id   AF-A0A7J4XN62-F1
#
_cell.length_a   1.000
_cell.length_b   1.000
_cell.length_c   1.000
_cell.angle_alpha   90.00
_cell.angle_beta   90.00
_cell.angle_gamma   90.00
#
_symmetry.space_group_name_H-M   'P 1'
#
loop_
_entity.id
_entity.type
_entity.pdbx_description
1 polymer ?
#
loop_
_entity_poly.entity_id
_entity_poly.type
_entity_poly.pdbx_seq_one_letter_code
_entity_poly.pdbx_strand_id
1 'polypeptide(L)' 'MDKIKTDIEIIDWLNSLEWIEEVKVSPVEISGKISSKTTSIDKEVFALINTCIENRYYILFDSRIICIERFNA' A
#
# COMPACT_ATOMS: atom_id res chain seq x y z
N MET A 1 -14.69 -4.60 5.84
CA MET A 1 -14.27 -3.79 4.67
C MET A 1 -14.41 -4.67 3.45
N ASP A 2 -15.05 -4.18 2.40
CA ASP A 2 -14.88 -4.77 1.08
C ASP A 2 -13.41 -4.67 0.67
N LYS A 3 -12.93 -5.62 -0.14
CA LYS A 3 -11.59 -5.52 -0.73
C LYS A 3 -11.51 -4.25 -1.57
N ILE A 4 -10.40 -3.53 -1.46
CA ILE A 4 -9.95 -2.46 -2.33
C ILE A 4 -9.78 -3.03 -3.74
N LYS A 5 -10.52 -2.49 -4.72
CA LYS A 5 -10.60 -3.07 -6.09
C LYS A 5 -9.98 -2.16 -7.13
N THR A 6 -9.81 -0.88 -6.81
CA THR A 6 -9.36 0.14 -7.76
C THR A 6 -8.12 0.88 -7.27
N ASP A 7 -7.36 1.42 -8.22
CA ASP A 7 -6.20 2.26 -7.94
C ASP A 7 -6.54 3.45 -7.04
N ILE A 8 -7.70 4.08 -7.24
CA ILE A 8 -8.14 5.24 -6.46
C ILE A 8 -8.32 4.84 -4.99
N GLU A 9 -8.98 3.72 -4.73
CA GLU A 9 -9.15 3.21 -3.37
C GLU A 9 -7.81 2.83 -2.71
N ILE A 10 -6.83 2.34 -3.49
CA ILE A 10 -5.46 2.07 -2.98
C ILE A 10 -4.77 3.38 -2.60
N ILE A 11 -4.85 4.39 -3.47
CA ILE A 11 -4.25 5.71 -3.25
C ILE A 11 -4.86 6.38 -2.03
N ASP A 12 -6.19 6.42 -1.93
CA ASP A 12 -6.91 7.00 -0.80
C ASP A 12 -6.56 6.29 0.50
N TRP A 13 -6.48 4.95 0.47
CA TRP A 13 -6.06 4.16 1.62
C TRP A 13 -4.62 4.50 2.03
N LEU A 14 -3.65 4.52 1.11
CA LEU A 14 -2.27 4.88 1.44
C LEU A 14 -2.14 6.30 2.00
N ASN A 15 -2.89 7.26 1.44
CA ASN A 15 -2.91 8.64 1.93
C ASN A 15 -3.56 8.78 3.32
N SER A 16 -4.41 7.84 3.73
CA SER A 16 -5.00 7.82 5.08
C SER A 16 -4.04 7.32 6.16
N LEU A 17 -2.93 6.68 5.77
CA LEU A 17 -1.95 6.14 6.71
C LEU A 17 -1.00 7.24 7.17
N GLU A 18 -1.08 7.63 8.43
CA GLU A 18 -0.24 8.72 9.02
C GLU A 18 1.27 8.48 8.89
N TRP A 19 1.67 7.23 8.69
CA TRP A 19 3.05 6.79 8.56
C TRP A 19 3.52 6.70 7.10
N ILE A 20 2.71 7.10 6.12
CA ILE A 20 3.09 7.29 4.72
C ILE A 20 3.29 8.78 4.45
N GLU A 21 4.48 9.16 3.98
CA GLU A 21 4.83 10.55 3.66
C GLU A 21 4.45 10.96 2.23
N GLU A 22 4.47 10.00 1.30
CA GLU A 22 4.31 10.26 -0.12
C GLU A 22 3.71 9.05 -0.82
N VAL A 23 2.72 9.27 -1.69
CA VAL A 23 2.18 8.24 -2.58
C VAL A 23 2.57 8.58 -4.01
N LYS A 24 3.21 7.64 -4.69
CA LYS A 24 3.52 7.73 -6.13
C LYS A 24 2.71 6.70 -6.89
N VAL A 25 2.23 7.12 -8.04
CA VAL A 25 1.43 6.30 -8.94
C VAL A 25 2.16 6.18 -10.25
N SER A 26 2.42 4.95 -10.69
CA SER A 26 2.92 4.64 -12.02
C SER A 26 1.91 3.75 -12.76
N PRO A 27 2.10 3.51 -14.07
CA PRO A 27 1.25 2.57 -14.81
C PRO A 27 1.30 1.13 -14.28
N VAL A 28 2.40 0.72 -13.65
CA VAL A 28 2.64 -0.67 -13.24
C VAL A 28 2.46 -0.90 -11.75
N GLU A 29 2.66 0.14 -10.92
CA GLU A 29 2.54 0.05 -9.47
C GLU A 29 2.01 1.33 -8.82
N ILE A 30 1.54 1.20 -7.58
CA ILE A 30 1.30 2.29 -6.65
C ILE A 30 2.23 2.08 -5.47
N SER A 31 3.03 3.09 -5.13
CA SER A 31 4.01 2.99 -4.05
C SER A 31 3.78 4.05 -2.98
N GLY A 32 3.82 3.66 -1.70
CA GLY A 32 3.79 4.55 -0.55
C GLY A 32 5.16 4.60 0.14
N LYS A 33 5.72 5.79 0.30
CA LYS A 33 6.96 6.02 1.06
C LYS A 33 6.66 6.09 2.55
N ILE A 34 7.22 5.17 3.32
CA ILE A 34 7.10 5.11 4.78
C ILE A 34 7.92 6.24 5.40
N SER A 35 7.31 6.94 6.36
CA SER A 35 7.96 8.02 7.09
C SER A 35 9.22 7.56 7.77
N SER A 36 10.22 8.45 7.76
CA SER A 36 11.47 8.22 8.48
C SER A 36 11.30 8.09 10.00
N LYS A 37 10.20 8.65 10.51
CA LYS A 37 9.80 8.62 11.93
C LYS A 37 9.13 7.29 12.31
N THR A 38 8.66 6.53 11.33
CA THR A 38 8.04 5.22 11.55
C THR A 38 9.14 4.18 11.76
N THR A 39 9.22 3.64 12.97
CA THR A 39 10.21 2.62 13.36
C THR A 39 9.61 1.22 13.46
N SER A 40 8.28 1.12 13.55
CA SER A 40 7.53 -0.13 13.56
C SER A 40 6.18 0.06 12.88
N ILE A 41 5.75 -0.96 12.15
CA ILE A 41 4.38 -1.08 11.62
C ILE A 41 3.75 -2.26 12.34
N ASP A 42 2.53 -2.06 12.85
CA ASP A 42 1.82 -3.10 13.58
C ASP A 42 1.56 -4.32 12.68
N LYS A 43 1.67 -5.53 13.24
CA LYS A 43 1.33 -6.77 12.56
C LYS A 43 -0.14 -6.81 12.14
N GLU A 44 -1.03 -6.18 12.89
CA GLU A 44 -2.44 -6.02 12.54
C GLU A 44 -2.61 -5.16 11.29
N VAL A 45 -1.80 -4.09 11.16
CA VAL A 45 -1.74 -3.27 9.96
C VAL A 45 -1.27 -4.12 8.79
N PHE A 46 -0.19 -4.91 8.91
CA PHE A 46 0.22 -5.84 7.85
C PHE A 46 -0.88 -6.85 7.44
N ALA A 47 -1.62 -7.38 8.41
CA ALA A 47 -2.73 -8.30 8.14
C ALA A 47 -3.87 -7.60 7.39
N LEU A 48 -4.16 -6.34 7.73
CA LEU A 48 -5.14 -5.51 7.02
C LEU A 48 -4.71 -5.29 5.57
N ILE A 49 -3.43 -4.99 5.31
CA ILE A 49 -2.93 -4.79 3.94
C ILE A 49 -3.19 -6.02 3.07
N ASN A 50 -2.84 -7.20 3.59
CA ASN A 50 -3.06 -8.47 2.88
C ASN A 50 -4.54 -8.85 2.72
N THR A 51 -5.42 -8.38 3.62
CA THR A 51 -6.85 -8.72 3.59
C THR A 51 -7.64 -7.74 2.73
N CYS A 52 -7.24 -6.47 2.74
CA CYS A 52 -7.92 -5.37 2.07
C CYS A 52 -7.60 -5.30 0.59
N ILE A 53 -6.46 -5.79 0.12
CA ILE A 53 -6.08 -5.69 -1.29
C ILE A 53 -6.56 -6.93 -2.06
N GLU A 54 -7.18 -6.73 -3.24
CA GLU A 54 -7.61 -7.84 -4.10
C GLU A 54 -6.40 -8.65 -4.60
N ASN A 55 -6.58 -9.95 -4.85
CA ASN A 55 -5.51 -10.88 -5.24
C ASN A 55 -4.79 -10.52 -6.56
N ARG A 56 -5.22 -9.44 -7.23
CA ARG A 56 -4.60 -8.89 -8.43
C ARG A 56 -3.47 -7.91 -8.13
N TYR A 57 -3.12 -7.71 -6.86
CA TYR A 57 -1.99 -6.89 -6.52
C TYR A 57 -1.00 -7.64 -5.63
N TYR A 58 0.29 -7.36 -5.83
CA TYR A 58 1.36 -7.88 -5.00
C TYR A 58 1.93 -6.77 -4.12
N ILE A 59 2.08 -7.05 -2.83
CA ILE A 59 2.60 -6.08 -1.86
C ILE A 59 4.06 -6.41 -1.54
N LEU A 60 4.94 -5.47 -1.84
CA LEU A 60 6.36 -5.52 -1.51
C LEU A 60 6.69 -4.49 -0.44
N PHE A 61 7.39 -4.93 0.59
CA PHE A 61 8.02 -4.05 1.56
C PHE A 61 9.51 -4.04 1.32
N ASP A 62 10.02 -2.97 0.70
CA ASP A 62 11.45 -2.75 0.59
C ASP A 62 11.82 -1.53 1.43
N SER A 63 12.64 -1.77 2.46
CA SER A 63 13.25 -0.75 3.30
C SER A 63 12.22 0.20 3.95
N ARG A 64 11.81 1.24 3.22
CA ARG A 64 10.82 2.25 3.63
C ARG A 64 9.81 2.55 2.53
N ILE A 65 9.47 1.55 1.72
CA ILE A 65 8.50 1.67 0.63
C ILE A 65 7.56 0.47 0.70
N ILE A 66 6.26 0.76 0.58
CA ILE A 66 5.24 -0.22 0.24
C ILE A 66 4.98 -0.09 -1.24
N CYS A 67 5.26 -1.14 -2.02
CA CYS A 67 4.89 -1.20 -3.42
C CYS A 67 3.68 -2.13 -3.57
N ILE A 68 2.70 -1.69 -4.36
CA ILE A 68 1.49 -2.43 -4.70
C ILE A 68 1.48 -2.56 -6.23
N GLU A 69 1.99 -3.69 -6.71
CA GLU A 69 2.13 -3.96 -8.15
C GLU A 69 0.81 -4.47 -8.73
N ARG A 70 0.47 -4.08 -9.96
CA ARG A 70 -0.73 -4.55 -10.67
C ARG A 70 -0.41 -5.84 -11.43
N PHE A 71 -1.12 -6.93 -11.15
CA PHE A 71 -1.02 -8.15 -11.93
C PHE A 71 -1.90 -8.05 -13.18
N ASN A 72 -1.27 -8.16 -14.36
CA ASN A 72 -1.89 -8.03 -15.68
C ASN A 72 -2.57 -6.67 -15.92
N ALA A 73 -1.79 -5.72 -16.48
CA ALA A 73 -2.35 -4.60 -17.22
C ALA A 73 -3.03 -5.06 -18.51
#